data_AF-A0A1I8H5R4-F1
#
_entry.id   AF-A0A1I8H5R4-F1
#
_cell.length_a   1.000
_cell.length_b   1.000
_cell.length_c   1.000
_cell.angle_alpha   90.00
_cell.angle_beta   90.00
_cell.angle_gamma   90.00
#
_symmetry.space_group_name_H-M   'P 1'
#
loop_
_entity.id
_entity.type
_entity.pdbx_description
1 polymer ?
#
loop_
_entity_poly.entity_id
_entity_poly.type
_entity_poly.pdbx_seq_one_letter_code
_entity_poly.pdbx_strand_id
1 'polypeptide(L)'
;DRLRTAEDRAAEGEAERQHRLEQDRLRTAEDRAAEGEAERQHRLEQTGCEQLKTAQLRRQHRRELDRQHTAECRASESETVHMHRLDVQRQRQSQRRTAEAADEHDLRLHAQADRRRDRLLKLAHQPHVLGRMDRQCSHCGALRWNDEPASICCHSGK
;
A
#
# COMPACT_ATOMS: atom_id res chain seq x y z
N ASP A 1 -2.35 -21.48 35.93
CA ASP A 1 -1.20 -20.65 36.35
C ASP A 1 -1.21 -19.22 35.84
N ARG A 2 -1.11 -18.91 34.54
CA ARG A 2 -1.06 -17.49 34.09
C ARG A 2 -2.24 -16.61 34.57
N LEU A 3 -3.45 -17.15 34.62
CA LEU A 3 -4.63 -16.46 35.15
C LEU A 3 -4.57 -16.27 36.67
N ARG A 4 -4.22 -17.33 37.42
CA ARG A 4 -4.02 -17.27 38.87
C ARG A 4 -2.96 -16.23 39.26
N THR A 5 -1.83 -16.19 38.55
CA THR A 5 -0.79 -15.17 38.76
C THR A 5 -1.28 -13.76 38.42
N ALA A 6 -2.15 -13.58 37.43
CA ALA A 6 -2.72 -12.26 37.12
C ALA A 6 -3.71 -11.81 38.20
N GLU A 7 -4.51 -12.72 38.73
CA GLU A 7 -5.44 -12.49 39.84
C GLU A 7 -4.69 -12.14 41.13
N ASP A 8 -3.64 -12.90 41.47
CA ASP A 8 -2.76 -12.61 42.62
C ASP A 8 -2.13 -11.21 42.49
N ARG A 9 -1.63 -10.85 41.29
CA ARG A 9 -1.07 -9.52 41.00
C ARG A 9 -2.08 -8.37 41.05
N ALA A 10 -3.36 -8.67 40.83
CA ALA A 10 -4.44 -7.70 40.91
C ALA A 10 -4.90 -7.50 42.35
N ALA A 11 -4.81 -8.55 43.19
CA ALA A 11 -5.18 -8.53 44.60
C ALA A 11 -4.11 -7.92 45.52
N GLU A 12 -2.86 -7.81 45.06
CA GLU A 12 -1.75 -7.23 45.82
C GLU A 12 -1.99 -5.80 46.30
N GLY A 13 -1.63 -5.58 47.57
CA GLY A 13 -1.53 -4.24 48.14
C GLY A 13 -0.35 -3.44 47.55
N GLU A 14 -0.38 -2.12 47.74
CA GLU A 14 0.66 -1.22 47.23
C GLU A 14 2.07 -1.57 47.77
N ALA A 15 2.17 -1.92 49.06
CA ALA A 15 3.46 -2.31 49.67
C ALA A 15 4.02 -3.62 49.09
N GLU A 16 3.17 -4.62 48.87
CA GLU A 16 3.56 -5.90 48.26
C GLU A 16 3.96 -5.71 46.80
N ARG A 17 3.22 -4.88 46.07
CA ARG A 17 3.52 -4.48 44.69
C ARG A 17 4.89 -3.79 44.61
N GLN A 18 5.15 -2.84 45.50
CA GLN A 18 6.43 -2.12 45.56
C GLN A 18 7.58 -3.06 45.87
N HIS A 19 7.44 -3.90 46.91
CA HIS A 19 8.46 -4.88 47.28
C HIS A 19 8.80 -5.83 46.13
N ARG A 20 7.80 -6.36 45.41
CA ARG A 20 8.06 -7.21 44.24
C ARG A 20 8.73 -6.44 43.11
N LEU A 21 8.28 -5.23 42.79
CA LEU A 21 8.92 -4.42 41.74
C LEU A 21 10.37 -4.08 42.09
N GLU A 22 10.67 -3.88 43.38
CA GLU A 22 12.02 -3.65 43.87
C GLU A 22 12.88 -4.91 43.73
N GLN A 23 12.36 -6.09 44.10
CA GLN A 23 13.03 -7.37 43.84
C GLN A 23 13.29 -7.60 42.35
N ASP A 24 12.32 -7.30 41.48
CA ASP A 24 12.46 -7.44 40.03
C ASP A 24 13.53 -6.49 39.47
N ARG A 25 13.60 -5.26 40.00
CA ARG A 25 14.64 -4.27 39.65
C ARG A 25 16.03 -4.74 40.06
N LEU A 26 16.18 -5.25 41.27
CA LEU A 26 17.45 -5.78 41.78
C LEU A 26 17.93 -6.96 40.94
N ARG A 27 17.07 -7.95 40.70
CA ARG A 27 17.39 -9.10 39.84
C ARG A 27 17.79 -8.66 38.43
N THR A 28 17.04 -7.74 37.83
CA THR A 28 17.39 -7.20 36.50
C THR A 28 18.74 -6.46 36.51
N ALA A 29 19.08 -5.77 37.60
CA ALA A 29 20.36 -5.09 37.73
C ALA A 29 21.53 -6.06 37.89
N GLU A 30 21.34 -7.14 38.66
CA GLU A 30 22.29 -8.24 38.80
C GLU A 30 22.53 -8.94 37.47
N ASP A 31 21.46 -9.29 36.75
CA ASP A 31 21.54 -9.88 35.41
C ASP A 31 22.34 -8.97 34.46
N ARG A 32 22.05 -7.65 34.47
CA ARG A 32 22.78 -6.65 33.67
C ARG A 32 24.25 -6.52 34.05
N ALA A 33 24.60 -6.74 35.31
CA ALA A 33 25.98 -6.64 35.78
C ALA A 33 26.79 -7.91 35.45
N ALA A 34 26.12 -9.06 35.37
CA ALA A 34 26.72 -10.35 35.01
C ALA A 34 26.85 -10.57 33.49
N GLU A 35 26.11 -9.81 32.68
CA GLU A 35 26.13 -9.90 31.22
C GLU A 35 27.52 -9.69 30.60
N GLY A 36 27.85 -10.55 29.64
CA GLY A 36 29.01 -10.36 28.77
C GLY A 36 28.78 -9.29 27.70
N GLU A 37 29.87 -8.80 27.11
CA GLU A 37 29.80 -7.72 26.09
C GLU A 37 28.95 -8.12 24.86
N ALA A 38 29.02 -9.39 24.43
CA ALA A 38 28.23 -9.88 23.30
C ALA A 38 26.71 -9.89 23.59
N GLU A 39 26.32 -10.30 24.79
CA GLU A 39 24.91 -10.33 25.23
C GLU A 39 24.37 -8.91 25.39
N ARG A 40 25.19 -8.03 25.98
CA ARG A 40 24.91 -6.60 26.10
C ARG A 40 24.67 -5.97 24.73
N GLN A 41 25.54 -6.21 23.76
CA GLN A 41 25.42 -5.69 22.40
C GLN A 41 24.14 -6.18 21.73
N HIS A 42 23.87 -7.49 21.79
CA HIS A 42 22.69 -8.08 21.21
C HIS A 42 21.38 -7.49 21.79
N ARG A 43 21.29 -7.30 23.11
CA ARG A 43 20.12 -6.65 23.73
C ARG A 43 19.96 -5.19 23.30
N LEU A 44 21.06 -4.43 23.19
CA LEU A 44 21.00 -3.04 22.72
C LEU A 44 20.51 -2.96 21.27
N GLU A 45 20.95 -3.87 20.41
CA GLU A 45 20.49 -3.97 19.03
C GLU A 45 19.01 -4.34 18.96
N GLN A 46 18.55 -5.31 19.76
CA GLN A 46 17.14 -5.69 19.85
C GLN A 46 16.26 -4.52 20.29
N THR A 47 16.61 -3.86 21.39
CA THR A 47 15.84 -2.72 21.91
C THR A 47 15.88 -1.54 20.94
N GLY A 48 17.00 -1.27 20.28
CA GLY A 48 17.12 -0.27 19.22
C GLY A 48 16.21 -0.60 18.02
N CYS A 49 16.21 -1.86 17.56
CA CYS A 49 15.35 -2.31 16.47
C CYS A 49 13.86 -2.15 16.79
N GLU A 50 13.44 -2.50 18.01
CA GLU A 50 12.07 -2.34 18.48
C GLU A 50 11.66 -0.86 18.58
N GLN A 51 12.55 0.00 19.07
CA GLN A 51 12.31 1.44 19.12
C GLN A 51 12.14 2.04 17.72
N LEU A 52 12.96 1.61 16.74
CA LEU A 52 12.82 2.04 15.35
C LEU A 52 11.49 1.57 14.74
N LYS A 53 11.09 0.32 14.98
CA LYS A 53 9.80 -0.22 14.54
C LYS A 53 8.63 0.57 15.12
N THR A 54 8.64 0.81 16.43
CA THR A 54 7.57 1.59 17.09
C THR A 54 7.53 3.04 16.60
N ALA A 55 8.68 3.69 16.41
CA ALA A 55 8.75 5.03 15.84
C ALA A 55 8.20 5.07 14.40
N GLN A 56 8.52 4.07 13.59
CA GLN A 56 8.00 3.93 12.23
C GLN A 56 6.49 3.75 12.22
N LEU A 57 5.94 2.88 13.08
CA LEU A 57 4.49 2.69 13.21
C LEU A 57 3.78 3.97 13.66
N ARG A 58 4.34 4.68 14.65
CA ARG A 58 3.81 5.99 15.08
C ARG A 58 3.79 7.01 13.93
N ARG A 59 4.87 7.04 13.12
CA ARG A 59 4.94 7.91 11.95
C ARG A 59 3.92 7.52 10.88
N GLN A 60 3.72 6.23 10.65
CA GLN A 60 2.71 5.72 9.71
C GLN A 60 1.29 6.08 10.19
N HIS A 61 1.00 5.86 11.47
CA HIS A 61 -0.28 6.22 12.06
C HIS A 61 -0.57 7.71 11.93
N ARG A 62 0.40 8.58 12.26
CA ARG A 62 0.25 10.03 12.07
C ARG A 62 -0.05 10.40 10.63
N ARG A 63 0.68 9.83 9.66
CA ARG A 63 0.45 10.08 8.23
C ARG A 63 -0.94 9.62 7.80
N GLU A 64 -1.45 8.54 8.37
CA GLU A 64 -2.77 8.04 8.05
C GLU A 64 -3.86 8.96 8.59
N LEU A 65 -3.71 9.45 9.82
CA LEU A 65 -4.59 10.49 10.37
C LEU A 65 -4.57 11.76 9.51
N ASP A 66 -3.38 12.23 9.10
CA ASP A 66 -3.26 13.42 8.25
C ASP A 66 -3.96 13.22 6.89
N ARG A 67 -3.88 12.01 6.32
CA ARG A 67 -4.57 11.65 5.08
C ARG A 67 -6.08 11.64 5.26
N GLN A 68 -6.58 11.02 6.32
CA GLN A 68 -8.01 10.96 6.65
C GLN A 68 -8.57 12.35 6.84
N HIS A 69 -7.94 13.15 7.70
CA HIS A 69 -8.33 14.54 7.94
C HIS A 69 -8.33 15.35 6.64
N THR A 70 -7.29 15.21 5.80
CA THR A 70 -7.26 15.90 4.50
C THR A 70 -8.39 15.46 3.56
N ALA A 71 -8.74 14.17 3.56
CA ALA A 71 -9.84 13.65 2.76
C ALA A 71 -11.19 14.17 3.26
N GLU A 72 -11.41 14.20 4.57
CA GLU A 72 -12.60 14.75 5.21
C GLU A 72 -12.75 16.25 4.89
N CYS A 73 -11.70 17.05 5.06
CA CYS A 73 -11.72 18.47 4.71
C CYS A 73 -12.09 18.70 3.24
N ARG A 74 -11.58 17.86 2.32
CA ARG A 74 -11.93 17.94 0.89
C ARG A 74 -13.35 17.49 0.60
N ALA A 75 -13.88 16.51 1.33
CA ALA A 75 -15.25 16.05 1.16
C ALA A 75 -16.28 17.07 1.64
N SER A 76 -15.93 17.86 2.67
CA SER A 76 -16.78 18.93 3.21
C SER A 76 -16.50 20.31 2.62
N GLU A 77 -15.62 20.44 1.62
CA GLU A 77 -15.23 21.74 1.07
C GLU A 77 -16.37 22.39 0.29
N SER A 78 -16.50 23.72 0.36
CA SER A 78 -17.44 24.45 -0.50
C SER A 78 -16.92 24.49 -1.94
N GLU A 79 -17.82 24.64 -2.91
CA GLU A 79 -17.46 24.72 -4.33
C GLU A 79 -16.45 25.85 -4.62
N THR A 80 -16.58 26.99 -3.95
CA THR A 80 -15.63 28.11 -4.08
C THR A 80 -14.23 27.75 -3.61
N VAL A 81 -14.11 27.00 -2.51
CA VAL A 81 -12.83 26.51 -1.98
C VAL A 81 -12.26 25.42 -2.89
N HIS A 82 -13.11 24.50 -3.39
CA HIS A 82 -12.72 23.48 -4.36
C HIS A 82 -12.08 24.10 -5.61
N MET A 83 -12.77 25.08 -6.20
CA MET A 83 -12.31 25.75 -7.42
C MET A 83 -11.00 26.52 -7.18
N HIS A 84 -10.91 27.28 -6.09
CA HIS A 84 -9.68 27.97 -5.73
C HIS A 84 -8.50 26.99 -5.54
N ARG A 85 -8.73 25.86 -4.86
CA ARG A 85 -7.71 24.82 -4.66
C ARG A 85 -7.24 24.23 -5.99
N LEU A 86 -8.16 23.97 -6.93
CA LEU A 86 -7.82 23.47 -8.26
C LEU A 86 -7.04 24.51 -9.07
N ASP A 87 -7.39 25.80 -8.99
CA ASP A 87 -6.66 26.88 -9.66
C ASP A 87 -5.23 26.99 -9.14
N VAL A 88 -5.05 27.00 -7.81
CA VAL A 88 -3.73 27.00 -7.18
C VAL A 88 -2.93 25.76 -7.59
N GLN A 89 -3.57 24.59 -7.66
CA GLN A 89 -2.91 23.36 -8.12
C GLN A 89 -2.47 23.45 -9.58
N ARG A 90 -3.32 23.96 -10.48
CA ARG A 90 -2.99 24.17 -11.89
C ARG A 90 -1.84 25.16 -12.05
N GLN A 91 -1.88 26.27 -11.32
CA GLN A 91 -0.84 27.30 -11.37
C GLN A 91 0.51 26.73 -10.90
N ARG A 92 0.54 26.02 -9.76
CA ARG A 92 1.75 25.36 -9.26
C ARG A 92 2.29 24.32 -10.25
N GLN A 93 1.42 23.55 -10.89
CA GLN A 93 1.85 22.58 -11.90
C GLN A 93 2.43 23.27 -13.14
N SER A 94 1.84 24.37 -13.58
CA SER A 94 2.35 25.19 -14.68
C SER A 94 3.74 25.74 -14.35
N GLN A 95 3.89 26.35 -13.18
CA GLN A 95 5.17 26.89 -12.70
C GLN A 95 6.27 25.81 -12.62
N ARG A 96 5.92 24.61 -12.15
CA ARG A 96 6.85 23.47 -12.13
C ARG A 96 7.27 23.05 -13.54
N ARG A 97 6.35 23.02 -14.50
CA ARG A 97 6.67 22.70 -15.90
C ARG A 97 7.54 23.76 -16.56
N THR A 98 7.32 25.04 -16.25
CA THR A 98 8.14 26.12 -16.81
C THR A 98 9.55 26.18 -16.21
N ALA A 99 9.69 25.72 -14.97
CA ALA A 99 10.98 25.65 -14.26
C ALA A 99 11.65 24.27 -14.37
N GLU A 100 11.05 23.33 -15.11
CA GLU A 100 11.56 21.96 -15.30
C GLU A 100 12.89 22.02 -16.07
N ALA A 101 13.92 21.37 -15.53
CA ALA A 101 15.19 21.22 -16.23
C ALA A 101 15.06 20.22 -17.40
N ALA A 102 15.94 20.30 -18.40
CA ALA A 102 15.83 19.48 -19.61
C ALA A 102 15.91 17.97 -19.33
N ASP A 103 16.79 17.57 -18.42
CA ASP A 103 16.94 16.20 -17.92
C ASP A 103 15.71 15.72 -17.16
N GLU A 104 15.10 16.57 -16.32
CA GLU A 104 13.83 16.25 -15.64
C GLU A 104 12.68 16.09 -16.63
N HIS A 105 12.65 16.93 -17.67
CA HIS A 105 11.68 16.88 -18.75
C HIS A 105 11.75 15.55 -19.52
N ASP A 106 12.97 15.14 -19.90
CA ASP A 106 13.21 13.89 -20.60
C ASP A 106 12.79 12.69 -19.75
N LEU A 107 13.15 12.67 -18.46
CA LEU A 107 12.70 11.64 -17.52
C LEU A 107 11.18 11.56 -17.44
N ARG A 108 10.48 12.70 -17.43
CA ARG A 108 9.01 12.73 -17.40
C ARG A 108 8.41 12.17 -18.69
N LEU A 109 8.97 12.50 -19.85
CA LEU A 109 8.52 11.98 -21.14
C LEU A 109 8.78 10.47 -21.25
N HIS A 110 9.94 10.00 -20.82
CA HIS A 110 10.25 8.56 -20.76
C HIS A 110 9.28 7.82 -19.85
N ALA A 111 9.05 8.32 -18.63
CA ALA A 111 8.07 7.72 -17.72
C ALA A 111 6.65 7.72 -18.30
N GLN A 112 6.29 8.72 -19.12
CA GLN A 112 5.01 8.74 -19.84
C GLN A 112 4.95 7.68 -20.94
N ALA A 113 6.02 7.52 -21.72
CA ALA A 113 6.13 6.49 -22.76
C ALA A 113 6.07 5.08 -22.15
N ASP A 114 6.75 4.85 -21.03
CA ASP A 114 6.73 3.58 -20.31
C ASP A 114 5.32 3.24 -19.82
N ARG A 115 4.62 4.18 -19.17
CA ARG A 115 3.21 3.99 -18.77
C ARG A 115 2.31 3.65 -19.95
N ARG A 116 2.53 4.29 -21.10
CA ARG A 116 1.77 3.99 -22.33
C ARG A 116 2.07 2.58 -22.83
N ARG A 117 3.34 2.19 -22.88
CA ARG A 117 3.79 0.85 -23.28
C ARG A 117 3.18 -0.22 -22.37
N ASP A 118 3.26 -0.05 -21.05
CA ASP A 118 2.71 -1.00 -20.08
C ASP A 118 1.19 -1.15 -20.22
N ARG A 119 0.48 -0.06 -20.49
CA ARG A 119 -0.96 -0.10 -20.74
C ARG A 119 -1.28 -0.90 -22.02
N LEU A 120 -0.52 -0.70 -23.09
CA LEU A 120 -0.69 -1.45 -24.34
C LEU A 120 -0.38 -2.93 -24.15
N LEU A 121 0.68 -3.26 -23.40
CA LEU A 121 1.05 -4.64 -23.10
C LEU A 121 -0.05 -5.34 -22.27
N LYS A 122 -0.60 -4.65 -21.27
CA LYS A 122 -1.74 -5.17 -20.48
C LYS A 122 -2.97 -5.43 -21.35
N LEU A 123 -3.25 -4.56 -22.32
CA LEU A 123 -4.34 -4.76 -23.28
C LEU A 123 -4.06 -5.94 -24.21
N ALA A 124 -2.83 -6.07 -24.72
CA ALA A 124 -2.44 -7.17 -25.59
C ALA A 124 -2.48 -8.54 -24.90
N HIS A 125 -2.22 -8.59 -23.59
CA HIS A 125 -2.35 -9.80 -22.78
C HIS A 125 -3.76 -10.04 -22.25
N GLN A 126 -4.74 -9.19 -22.56
CA GLN A 126 -6.13 -9.57 -22.27
C GLN A 126 -6.48 -10.76 -23.18
N PRO A 127 -7.01 -11.86 -22.62
CA PRO A 127 -7.49 -12.96 -23.42
C PRO A 127 -8.68 -12.45 -24.26
N HIS A 128 -8.40 -12.15 -25.52
CA HIS A 128 -9.44 -11.93 -26.50
C HIS A 128 -10.11 -13.27 -26.78
N VAL A 129 -11.27 -13.50 -26.17
CA VAL A 129 -12.15 -14.60 -26.55
C VAL A 129 -12.74 -14.24 -27.91
N LEU A 130 -12.00 -14.51 -28.99
CA LEU A 130 -12.65 -14.77 -30.25
C LEU A 130 -13.54 -15.99 -29.99
N GLY A 131 -14.86 -15.82 -30.11
CA GLY A 131 -15.82 -16.88 -29.81
C GLY A 131 -15.46 -18.20 -30.48
N ARG A 132 -15.93 -19.33 -29.94
CA ARG A 132 -15.66 -20.64 -30.54
C ARG A 132 -16.26 -20.70 -31.96
N MET A 133 -15.56 -21.37 -32.88
CA MET A 133 -16.11 -21.75 -34.20
C MET A 133 -16.91 -23.04 -34.05
N ASP A 134 -18.03 -22.99 -33.34
CA ASP A 134 -18.87 -24.15 -33.03
C ASP A 134 -20.24 -24.09 -33.72
N ARG A 135 -20.58 -22.95 -34.33
CA ARG A 135 -21.85 -22.79 -35.03
C ARG A 135 -21.72 -23.28 -36.47
N GLN A 136 -22.48 -24.29 -36.83
CA GLN A 136 -22.50 -24.78 -38.21
C GLN A 136 -23.42 -23.89 -39.07
N CYS A 137 -22.93 -23.45 -40.24
CA CYS A 137 -23.74 -22.74 -41.20
C CYS A 137 -24.81 -23.66 -41.79
N SER A 138 -26.07 -23.23 -41.76
CA SER A 138 -27.19 -23.98 -42.34
C SER A 138 -27.16 -24.07 -43.86
N HIS A 139 -26.38 -23.20 -44.54
CA HIS A 139 -26.30 -23.17 -46.00
C HIS A 139 -25.15 -24.02 -46.56
N CYS A 140 -23.95 -23.93 -45.99
CA CYS A 140 -22.76 -24.63 -46.51
C CYS A 140 -22.14 -25.65 -45.55
N GLY A 141 -22.68 -25.81 -44.33
CA GLY A 141 -22.17 -26.76 -43.35
C GLY A 141 -20.82 -26.41 -42.72
N ALA A 142 -20.23 -25.25 -43.05
CA ALA A 142 -18.97 -24.79 -42.46
C ALA A 142 -19.13 -24.31 -41.01
N LEU A 143 -18.10 -24.46 -40.19
CA LEU A 143 -18.05 -23.89 -38.84
C LEU A 143 -17.76 -22.38 -38.91
N ARG A 144 -18.55 -21.58 -38.20
CA ARG A 144 -18.43 -20.11 -38.14
C ARG A 144 -18.39 -19.59 -36.70
N TRP A 145 -17.92 -18.37 -36.52
CA TRP A 145 -17.98 -17.70 -35.21
C TRP A 145 -19.42 -17.30 -34.84
N ASN A 146 -19.72 -17.21 -33.54
CA ASN A 146 -21.07 -16.91 -33.05
C ASN A 146 -21.63 -15.57 -33.55
N ASP A 147 -20.78 -14.56 -33.70
CA ASP A 147 -21.13 -13.20 -34.12
C ASP A 147 -20.89 -12.93 -35.62
N GLU A 148 -20.49 -13.95 -36.38
CA GLU A 148 -20.25 -13.80 -37.81
C GLU A 148 -21.58 -13.87 -38.59
N PRO A 149 -21.91 -12.85 -39.42
CA PRO A 149 -23.10 -12.90 -40.26
C PRO A 149 -22.99 -14.04 -41.29
N ALA A 150 -24.10 -14.73 -41.53
CA ALA A 150 -24.16 -15.88 -42.43
C ALA A 150 -23.63 -15.60 -43.85
N SER A 151 -23.68 -14.33 -44.26
CA SER A 151 -23.19 -13.86 -45.56
C SER A 151 -21.70 -14.09 -45.76
N ILE A 152 -20.85 -13.95 -44.74
CA ILE A 152 -19.37 -14.01 -44.92
C ILE A 152 -18.92 -15.44 -45.29
N CYS A 153 -19.47 -16.46 -44.62
CA CYS A 153 -19.11 -17.86 -44.91
C CYS A 153 -19.66 -18.37 -46.27
N CYS A 154 -20.71 -17.75 -46.83
CA CYS A 154 -21.34 -18.19 -48.09
C CYS A 154 -20.94 -17.32 -49.30
N HIS A 155 -20.26 -16.18 -49.10
CA HIS A 155 -19.95 -15.24 -50.19
C HIS A 155 -18.85 -15.74 -51.14
N SER A 156 -18.07 -16.74 -50.76
CA SER A 156 -16.94 -17.26 -51.56
C SER A 156 -17.19 -18.63 -52.21
N GLY A 157 -18.45 -19.07 -52.31
CA GLY A 157 -18.87 -20.15 -53.20
C GLY A 157 -18.25 -21.54 -52.94
N LYS A 158 -18.95 -22.35 -52.14
CA LYS A 158 -19.18 -23.77 -52.48
C LYS A 158 -20.66 -24.07 -52.25
#